data_AF-A0AB74CRZ7-F1
#
_entry.id   AF-A0AB74CRZ7-F1
#
_cell.length_a   1.000
_cell.length_b   1.000
_cell.length_c   1.000
_cell.angle_alpha   90.00
_cell.angle_beta   90.00
_cell.angle_gamma   90.00
#
_symmetry.space_group_name_H-M   'P 1'
#
loop_
_entity.id
_entity.type
_entity.pdbx_description
1 polymer ?
#
loop_
_entity_poly.entity_id
_entity_poly.type
_entity_poly.pdbx_seq_one_letter_code
_entity_poly.pdbx_strand_id
1 'polypeptide(L)'
;MFFYYSTLFDSRFKTLQQNHNADIETFGGFDLESCLALSTGDKRQALRDMLAFISENEIMHLKDFADYRMSEEAPAGWFELLTERNTLFIKEYIKSNWQKQQNLRGSEK
;
A
#
# COMPACT_ATOMS: atom_id res chain seq x y z
N MET A 1 17.15 51.22 -1.14
CA MET A 1 16.53 50.54 0.01
C MET A 1 15.53 49.48 -0.49
N PHE A 2 16.02 48.41 -1.14
CA PHE A 2 15.16 47.31 -1.65
C PHE A 2 15.81 45.91 -1.55
N PHE A 3 17.02 45.79 -1.00
CA PHE A 3 17.77 44.52 -0.97
C PHE A 3 17.58 43.68 0.31
N TYR A 4 16.83 44.17 1.30
CA TYR A 4 16.64 43.44 2.58
C TYR A 4 15.48 42.45 2.60
N TYR A 5 14.51 42.53 1.67
CA TYR A 5 13.33 41.66 1.69
C TYR A 5 13.59 40.26 1.11
N SER A 6 14.60 40.09 0.26
CA SER A 6 14.85 38.81 -0.44
C SER A 6 15.49 37.76 0.47
N THR A 7 16.39 38.15 1.39
CA THR A 7 17.08 37.22 2.30
C THR A 7 16.20 36.81 3.48
N LEU A 8 15.27 37.67 3.90
CA LEU A 8 14.33 37.38 4.97
C LEU A 8 13.25 36.38 4.53
N PHE A 9 12.81 36.43 3.27
CA PHE A 9 11.85 35.47 2.71
C PHE A 9 12.45 34.05 2.65
N ASP A 10 13.70 33.94 2.18
CA ASP A 10 14.43 32.66 2.08
C ASP A 10 14.69 32.03 3.45
N SER A 11 15.10 32.84 4.43
CA SER A 11 15.37 32.38 5.80
C SER A 11 14.12 31.82 6.49
N ARG A 12 12.95 32.42 6.26
CA ARG A 12 11.67 31.91 6.82
C ARG A 12 11.23 30.61 6.16
N PHE A 13 11.45 30.45 4.86
CA PHE A 13 11.13 29.21 4.16
C PHE A 13 12.03 28.05 4.63
N LYS A 14 13.32 28.34 4.87
CA LYS A 14 14.27 27.37 5.40
C LYS A 14 13.95 26.94 6.84
N THR A 15 13.47 27.84 7.69
CA THR A 15 12.97 27.48 9.03
C THR A 15 11.68 26.66 9.01
N LEU A 16 10.80 26.86 8.02
CA LEU A 16 9.59 26.02 7.88
C LEU A 16 9.96 24.60 7.43
N GLN A 17 10.95 24.46 6.55
CA GLN A 17 11.40 23.16 6.08
C GLN A 17 12.19 22.38 7.14
N GLN A 18 12.96 23.05 8.01
CA GLN A 18 13.67 22.39 9.11
C GLN A 18 12.79 21.94 10.28
N ASN A 19 11.59 22.52 10.46
CA ASN A 19 10.65 22.08 11.49
C ASN A 19 9.86 20.82 11.11
N HIS A 20 10.04 20.27 9.90
CA HIS A 20 9.37 19.03 9.52
C HIS A 20 9.94 17.79 10.21
N ASN A 21 11.11 17.92 10.84
CA ASN A 21 11.74 16.89 11.68
C ASN A 21 11.64 17.20 13.18
N ALA A 22 10.74 18.11 13.58
CA ALA A 22 10.44 18.32 14.99
C ALA A 22 9.73 17.09 15.53
N ASP A 23 10.24 16.54 16.63
CA ASP A 23 9.70 15.41 17.38
C ASP A 23 8.16 15.46 17.41
N ILE A 24 7.54 14.54 16.65
CA ILE A 24 6.10 14.34 16.68
C ILE A 24 5.80 13.57 17.97
N GLU A 25 5.64 14.30 19.08
CA GLU A 25 5.14 13.71 20.33
C GLU A 25 3.64 13.44 20.19
N THR A 26 3.29 12.17 20.00
CA THR A 26 1.90 11.71 20.00
C THR A 26 1.36 11.71 21.43
N PHE A 27 0.56 12.71 21.79
CA PHE A 27 -0.19 12.70 23.05
C PHE A 27 -1.47 11.84 22.92
N GLY A 28 -1.66 10.88 23.83
CA GLY A 28 -2.95 10.20 24.02
C GLY A 28 -3.27 9.01 23.10
N GLY A 29 -2.27 8.30 22.57
CA GLY A 29 -2.51 7.16 21.67
C GLY A 29 -3.06 7.57 20.30
N PHE A 30 -2.84 8.83 19.93
CA PHE A 30 -3.16 9.35 18.61
C PHE A 30 -2.27 8.68 17.57
N ASP A 31 -2.88 7.83 16.75
CA ASP A 31 -2.20 7.10 15.69
C ASP A 31 -2.02 7.99 14.46
N LEU A 32 -0.78 8.46 14.24
CA LEU A 32 -0.43 9.30 13.09
C LEU A 32 -0.65 8.53 11.77
N GLU A 33 -0.53 7.19 11.78
CA GLU A 33 -0.79 6.31 10.63
C GLU A 33 -2.26 6.37 10.18
N SER A 34 -3.20 6.53 11.12
CA SER A 34 -4.62 6.72 10.80
C SER A 34 -4.88 8.02 10.02
N CYS A 35 -4.06 9.06 10.25
CA CYS A 35 -4.13 10.33 9.54
C CYS A 35 -3.45 10.27 8.15
N LEU A 36 -2.46 9.38 8.00
CA LEU A 36 -1.80 9.03 6.73
C LEU A 36 -2.47 7.85 6.01
N ALA A 37 -3.56 7.33 6.57
CA ALA A 37 -4.24 6.17 6.03
C ALA A 37 -4.64 6.43 4.58
N LEU A 38 -4.28 5.50 3.71
CA LEU A 38 -4.63 5.51 2.29
C LEU A 38 -6.09 5.95 2.11
N SER A 39 -6.33 6.93 1.23
CA SER A 39 -7.69 7.36 0.96
C SER A 39 -8.51 6.18 0.46
N THR A 40 -9.84 6.25 0.57
CA THR A 40 -10.68 5.16 0.04
C THR A 40 -10.48 4.92 -1.46
N GLY A 41 -9.98 5.93 -2.20
CA GLY A 41 -9.56 5.78 -3.60
C GLY A 41 -8.30 4.93 -3.72
N ASP A 42 -7.28 5.26 -2.93
CA ASP A 42 -5.97 4.58 -2.96
C ASP A 42 -6.08 3.13 -2.50
N LYS A 43 -6.90 2.85 -1.48
CA LYS A 43 -7.20 1.46 -1.05
C LYS A 43 -7.80 0.62 -2.17
N ARG A 44 -8.70 1.19 -2.98
CA ARG A 44 -9.31 0.50 -4.13
C ARG A 44 -8.32 0.30 -5.27
N GLN A 45 -7.43 1.26 -5.51
CA GLN A 45 -6.39 1.11 -6.53
C GLN A 45 -5.40 0.02 -6.13
N ALA A 46 -4.89 0.07 -4.90
CA ALA A 46 -4.01 -0.97 -4.37
C ALA A 46 -4.66 -2.37 -4.42
N LEU A 47 -5.96 -2.50 -4.11
CA LEU A 47 -6.67 -3.77 -4.27
C LEU A 47 -6.72 -4.24 -5.73
N ARG A 48 -6.91 -3.34 -6.70
CA ARG A 48 -6.85 -3.72 -8.14
C ARG A 48 -5.46 -4.19 -8.52
N ASP A 49 -4.43 -3.49 -8.05
CA ASP A 49 -3.03 -3.84 -8.33
C ASP A 49 -2.66 -5.20 -7.70
N MET A 50 -3.18 -5.50 -6.50
CA MET A 50 -3.07 -6.82 -5.86
C MET A 50 -3.66 -7.93 -6.74
N LEU A 51 -4.86 -7.73 -7.29
CA LEU A 51 -5.52 -8.74 -8.13
C LEU A 51 -4.80 -8.92 -9.47
N ALA A 52 -4.33 -7.83 -10.08
CA ALA A 52 -3.54 -7.89 -11.30
C ALA A 52 -2.26 -8.73 -11.08
N PHE A 53 -1.52 -8.42 -10.00
CA PHE A 53 -0.32 -9.17 -9.63
C PHE A 53 -0.60 -10.67 -9.41
N ILE A 54 -1.68 -11.01 -8.71
CA ILE A 54 -2.09 -12.41 -8.49
C ILE A 54 -2.37 -13.13 -9.81
N SER A 55 -3.06 -12.46 -10.75
CA SER A 55 -3.39 -13.05 -12.04
C SER A 55 -2.17 -13.19 -12.95
N GLU A 56 -1.29 -12.20 -13.00
CA GLU A 56 -0.10 -12.18 -13.86
C GLU A 56 0.94 -13.21 -13.42
N ASN A 57 1.09 -13.41 -12.12
CA ASN A 57 2.01 -14.38 -11.54
C ASN A 57 1.37 -15.75 -11.30
N GLU A 58 0.13 -15.95 -11.76
CA GLU A 58 -0.63 -17.19 -11.61
C GLU A 58 -0.64 -17.75 -10.19
N ILE A 59 -0.77 -16.87 -9.19
CA ILE A 59 -0.68 -17.30 -7.80
C ILE A 59 -1.89 -18.18 -7.46
N MET A 60 -1.59 -19.41 -7.00
CA MET A 60 -2.60 -20.43 -6.67
C MET A 60 -2.82 -20.61 -5.16
N HIS A 61 -1.92 -20.10 -4.32
CA HIS A 61 -2.03 -20.21 -2.88
C HIS A 61 -1.89 -18.85 -2.20
N LEU A 62 -2.74 -18.61 -1.21
CA LEU A 62 -2.69 -17.39 -0.41
C LEU A 62 -1.35 -17.22 0.32
N LYS A 63 -0.70 -18.33 0.71
CA LYS A 63 0.62 -18.32 1.33
C LYS A 63 1.65 -17.64 0.42
N ASP A 64 1.70 -18.02 -0.85
CA ASP A 64 2.69 -17.48 -1.79
C ASP A 64 2.49 -15.97 -2.00
N PHE A 65 1.23 -15.54 -2.04
CA PHE A 65 0.91 -14.11 -2.08
C PHE A 65 1.31 -13.38 -0.79
N ALA A 66 1.04 -13.99 0.38
CA ALA A 66 1.39 -13.41 1.69
C ALA A 66 2.90 -13.34 1.90
N ASP A 67 3.65 -14.36 1.48
CA ASP A 67 5.12 -14.39 1.54
C ASP A 67 5.71 -13.26 0.70
N TYR A 68 5.18 -13.01 -0.50
CA TYR A 68 5.56 -11.84 -1.29
C TYR A 68 5.21 -10.54 -0.56
N ARG A 69 4.03 -10.43 0.08
CA ARG A 69 3.66 -9.19 0.80
C ARG A 69 4.60 -8.87 1.97
N MET A 70 5.22 -9.89 2.56
CA MET A 70 6.19 -9.73 3.64
C MET A 70 7.61 -9.41 3.15
N SER A 71 7.85 -9.39 1.82
CA SER A 71 9.14 -9.02 1.24
C SER A 71 9.29 -7.50 1.10
N GLU A 72 10.55 -7.04 1.00
CA GLU A 72 10.87 -5.61 0.80
C GLU A 72 10.45 -5.09 -0.58
N GLU A 73 10.05 -5.98 -1.51
CA GLU A 73 9.64 -5.63 -2.87
C GLU A 73 8.16 -5.25 -2.96
N ALA A 74 7.37 -5.54 -1.91
CA ALA A 74 5.96 -5.27 -1.89
C ALA A 74 5.65 -3.77 -1.73
N PRO A 75 4.71 -3.20 -2.52
CA PRO A 75 4.23 -1.86 -2.28
C PRO A 75 3.62 -1.69 -0.88
N ALA A 76 3.93 -0.56 -0.25
CA ALA A 76 3.45 -0.20 1.09
C ALA A 76 1.91 -0.22 1.17
N GLY A 77 1.37 -0.67 2.30
CA GLY A 77 -0.07 -0.75 2.54
C GLY A 77 -0.77 -2.01 2.02
N TRP A 78 -0.11 -2.83 1.19
CA TRP A 78 -0.73 -4.05 0.67
C TRP A 78 -0.88 -5.13 1.75
N PHE A 79 0.00 -5.16 2.75
CA PHE A 79 -0.08 -6.11 3.86
C PHE A 79 -1.30 -5.83 4.74
N GLU A 80 -1.53 -4.57 5.08
CA GLU A 80 -2.67 -4.07 5.83
C GLU A 80 -3.96 -4.35 5.04
N LEU A 81 -3.98 -4.02 3.75
CA LEU A 81 -5.14 -4.29 2.89
C LEU A 81 -5.45 -5.78 2.73
N LEU A 82 -4.43 -6.64 2.73
CA LEU A 82 -4.59 -8.09 2.69
C LEU A 82 -5.19 -8.61 3.99
N THR A 83 -4.79 -8.08 5.14
CA THR A 83 -5.15 -8.59 6.48
C THR A 83 -6.38 -7.93 7.10
N GLU A 84 -6.86 -6.81 6.53
CA GLU A 84 -8.10 -6.15 6.93
C GLU A 84 -9.35 -6.91 6.41
N ARG A 85 -10.24 -6.26 5.65
CA ARG A 85 -11.57 -6.78 5.27
C ARG A 85 -11.57 -7.52 3.93
N ASN A 86 -10.45 -7.54 3.21
CA ASN A 86 -10.38 -8.07 1.84
C ASN A 86 -9.89 -9.52 1.77
N THR A 87 -9.41 -10.10 2.88
CA THR A 87 -8.75 -11.41 2.90
C THR A 87 -9.62 -12.53 2.30
N LEU A 88 -10.92 -12.55 2.63
CA LEU A 88 -11.84 -13.56 2.12
C LEU A 88 -12.02 -13.43 0.60
N PHE A 89 -12.18 -12.20 0.11
CA PHE A 89 -12.33 -11.94 -1.31
C PHE A 89 -11.07 -12.36 -2.09
N ILE A 90 -9.88 -11.97 -1.61
CA ILE A 90 -8.59 -12.33 -2.22
C ILE A 90 -8.39 -13.86 -2.21
N LYS A 91 -8.73 -14.53 -1.10
CA LYS A 91 -8.66 -15.99 -1.00
C LYS A 91 -9.56 -16.70 -2.02
N GLU A 92 -10.81 -16.26 -2.19
CA GLU A 92 -11.71 -16.86 -3.17
C GLU A 92 -11.29 -16.54 -4.61
N TYR A 93 -10.69 -15.37 -4.86
CA TYR A 93 -10.12 -15.04 -6.17
C TYR A 93 -8.95 -15.97 -6.55
N ILE A 94 -8.00 -16.17 -5.64
CA ILE A 94 -6.86 -17.10 -5.82
C ILE A 94 -7.38 -18.53 -6.06
N LYS A 95 -8.39 -18.96 -5.30
CA LYS A 95 -9.02 -20.27 -5.48
C LYS A 95 -9.67 -20.41 -6.85
N SER A 96 -10.30 -19.36 -7.35
CA SER A 96 -10.89 -19.34 -8.70
C SER A 96 -9.82 -19.49 -9.79
N ASN A 97 -8.65 -18.86 -9.65
CA ASN A 97 -7.52 -19.05 -10.55
C ASN A 97 -7.09 -20.53 -10.63
N TRP A 98 -6.92 -21.18 -9.48
CA TRP A 98 -6.60 -22.61 -9.42
C TRP A 98 -7.66 -23.47 -10.10
N GLN A 99 -8.95 -23.24 -9.83
CA GLN A 99 -10.05 -23.98 -10.46
C GLN A 99 -10.06 -23.83 -11.98
N LYS A 100 -9.83 -22.61 -12.49
CA LYS A 100 -9.74 -22.32 -13.91
C LYS A 100 -8.61 -23.12 -14.57
N GLN A 101 -7.44 -23.18 -13.94
CA GLN A 101 -6.30 -23.98 -14.45
C GLN A 101 -6.59 -25.48 -14.45
N GLN A 102 -7.27 -26.01 -13.43
CA GLN A 102 -7.66 -27.43 -13.40
C GLN A 102 -8.63 -27.77 -14.54
N ASN A 103 -9.59 -26.89 -14.81
CA ASN A 103 -10.55 -27.08 -15.91
C ASN A 103 -9.86 -27.08 -17.28
N LEU A 104 -8.87 -26.20 -17.49
CA LEU A 104 -8.07 -26.17 -18.72
C LEU A 104 -7.32 -27.49 -18.92
N ARG A 105 -6.60 -27.97 -17.90
CA ARG A 105 -5.86 -29.26 -17.95
C ARG A 105 -6.78 -30.47 -18.14
N GLY A 106 -8.03 -30.39 -17.69
CA GLY A 106 -9.03 -31.44 -17.89
C GLY A 106 -9.60 -31.49 -19.31
N SER A 107 -9.58 -30.36 -20.04
CA SER A 107 -10.07 -30.27 -21.42
C SER A 107 -9.08 -30.73 -22.49
N GLU A 108 -7.81 -30.87 -22.13
CA GLU A 108 -6.72 -31.33 -23.01
C GLU A 108 -6.55 -32.86 -23.02
N LYS A 109 -7.37 -33.58 -22.24
CA LYS A 109 -7.40 -35.05 -22.17
C LYS A 109 -8.62 -35.61 -22.90
#